data_AF-A0A552IMY6-F1
#
_entry.id   AF-A0A552IMY6-F1
#
_cell.length_a   1.000
_cell.length_b   1.000
_cell.length_c   1.000
_cell.angle_alpha   90.00
_cell.angle_beta   90.00
_cell.angle_gamma   90.00
#
_symmetry.space_group_name_H-M   'P 1'
#
loop_
_entity.id
_entity.type
_entity.pdbx_description
1 polymer ?
#
loop_
_entity_poly.entity_id
_entity_poly.type
_entity_poly.pdbx_seq_one_letter_code
_entity_poly.pdbx_strand_id
1 'polypeptide(L)'
;MNPKKHYYRLFDSRSIPNEETKKIRKYFSDLYFFLLDPITGKPFLGQAVQIMERLVSEENGNLTAILGRCREVLSHYVPSEGVADLDRVDWQWIGIEYLYPEAFNCFTSDGFEDD
;
A
#
# COMPACT_ATOMS: atom_id res chain seq x y z
N MET A 1 -15.25 -10.02 -9.06
CA MET A 1 -14.93 -8.62 -9.44
C MET A 1 -13.45 -8.54 -9.69
N ASN A 2 -13.01 -8.10 -10.87
CA ASN A 2 -11.58 -8.03 -11.20
C ASN A 2 -10.86 -7.06 -10.21
N PRO A 3 -9.86 -7.50 -9.43
CA PRO A 3 -9.19 -6.68 -8.42
C PRO A 3 -8.56 -5.41 -8.99
N LYS A 4 -8.03 -5.49 -10.21
CA LYS A 4 -7.47 -4.35 -10.94
C LYS A 4 -8.55 -3.33 -11.33
N LYS A 5 -9.70 -3.79 -11.85
CA LYS A 5 -10.87 -2.91 -12.13
C LYS A 5 -11.40 -2.28 -10.82
N HIS A 6 -11.39 -3.02 -9.70
CA HIS A 6 -11.78 -2.48 -8.39
C HIS A 6 -10.80 -1.42 -7.88
N TYR A 7 -9.50 -1.68 -7.99
CA TYR A 7 -8.45 -0.73 -7.62
C TYR A 7 -8.61 0.61 -8.35
N TYR A 8 -8.80 0.59 -9.68
CA TYR A 8 -8.99 1.84 -10.43
C TYR A 8 -10.20 2.63 -9.98
N ARG A 9 -11.33 1.97 -9.68
CA ARG A 9 -12.52 2.65 -9.13
C ARG A 9 -12.22 3.36 -7.80
N LEU A 10 -11.45 2.72 -6.91
CA LEU A 10 -11.07 3.33 -5.64
C LEU A 10 -10.05 4.47 -5.84
N PHE A 11 -9.09 4.28 -6.75
CA PHE A 11 -8.10 5.29 -7.08
C PHE A 11 -8.73 6.56 -7.66
N ASP A 12 -9.72 6.42 -8.54
CA ASP A 12 -10.40 7.56 -9.17
C ASP A 12 -11.38 8.28 -8.21
N SER A 13 -11.93 7.54 -7.23
CA SER A 13 -12.91 8.08 -6.27
C SER A 13 -12.30 8.58 -4.96
N ARG A 14 -10.99 8.43 -4.76
CA ARG A 14 -10.32 8.84 -3.52
C ARG A 14 -10.42 10.35 -3.29
N SER A 15 -10.77 10.73 -2.07
CA SER A 15 -10.80 12.13 -1.66
C SER A 15 -9.39 12.69 -1.45
N ILE A 16 -9.29 14.01 -1.33
CA ILE A 16 -8.07 14.66 -0.84
C ILE A 16 -7.76 14.11 0.56
N PRO A 17 -6.54 13.61 0.81
CA PRO A 17 -6.19 13.02 2.10
C PRO A 17 -6.15 14.07 3.22
N ASN A 18 -6.39 13.62 4.45
CA ASN A 18 -6.24 14.47 5.63
C ASN A 18 -4.75 14.81 5.91
N GLU A 19 -4.49 15.74 6.82
CA GLU A 19 -3.12 16.21 7.11
C GLU A 19 -2.18 15.11 7.62
N GLU A 20 -2.66 14.20 8.47
CA GLU A 20 -1.83 13.09 8.97
C GLU A 20 -1.47 12.10 7.86
N THR A 21 -2.42 11.86 6.96
CA THR A 21 -2.22 11.03 5.75
C THR A 21 -1.23 11.69 4.80
N LYS A 22 -1.28 13.01 4.61
CA LYS A 22 -0.29 13.74 3.81
C LYS A 22 1.12 13.64 4.40
N LYS A 23 1.26 13.69 5.74
CA LYS A 23 2.56 13.53 6.41
C LYS A 23 3.13 12.13 6.17
N ILE A 24 2.32 11.08 6.30
CA ILE A 24 2.74 9.69 5.99
C ILE A 24 3.11 9.53 4.52
N ARG A 25 2.30 10.07 3.61
CA ARG A 25 2.64 10.08 2.18
C ARG A 25 3.97 10.75 1.93
N LYS A 26 4.18 11.95 2.50
CA LYS A 26 5.45 12.66 2.37
C LYS A 26 6.61 11.83 2.91
N TYR A 27 6.43 11.22 4.08
CA TYR A 27 7.41 10.32 4.69
C TYR A 27 7.76 9.19 3.73
N PHE A 28 6.80 8.39 3.25
CA PHE A 28 7.09 7.28 2.34
C PHE A 28 7.61 7.70 0.95
N SER A 29 7.40 8.95 0.53
CA SER A 29 7.92 9.49 -0.73
C SER A 29 9.35 10.03 -0.66
N ASP A 30 9.91 10.26 0.54
CA ASP A 30 11.26 10.84 0.72
C ASP A 30 12.36 9.75 0.58
N LEU A 31 12.55 9.33 -0.67
CA LEU A 31 13.67 8.66 -1.38
C LEU A 31 14.66 7.67 -0.72
N TYR A 32 14.90 7.61 0.59
CA TYR A 32 15.92 6.69 1.15
C TYR A 32 15.62 6.28 2.60
N PHE A 33 14.63 5.40 2.81
CA PHE A 33 14.52 4.68 4.07
C PHE A 33 15.30 3.37 3.96
N PHE A 34 16.45 3.30 4.64
CA PHE A 34 17.04 2.01 4.99
C PHE A 34 16.12 1.38 6.04
N LEU A 35 15.28 0.45 5.60
CA LEU A 35 14.49 -0.37 6.49
C LEU A 35 15.30 -1.62 6.79
N LEU A 36 15.50 -1.91 8.07
CA LEU A 36 15.80 -3.27 8.50
C LEU A 36 14.50 -4.04 8.38
N ASP A 37 14.45 -5.00 7.48
CA ASP A 37 13.33 -5.93 7.42
C ASP A 37 13.20 -6.60 8.81
N PRO A 38 12.08 -6.44 9.51
CA PRO A 38 11.93 -6.98 10.87
C PRO A 38 11.86 -8.51 10.91
N ILE A 39 11.64 -9.17 9.76
CA ILE A 39 11.59 -10.62 9.59
C ILE A 39 12.98 -11.15 9.24
N THR A 40 13.70 -10.50 8.32
CA THR A 40 14.97 -11.01 7.81
C THR A 40 16.21 -10.34 8.42
N GLY A 41 16.04 -9.22 9.12
CA GLY A 41 17.11 -8.44 9.74
C GLY A 41 18.08 -7.80 8.74
N LYS A 42 17.78 -7.85 7.43
CA LYS A 42 18.65 -7.34 6.38
C LYS A 42 18.27 -5.91 5.99
N PRO A 43 19.26 -5.04 5.75
CA PRO A 43 18.99 -3.72 5.19
C PRO A 43 18.44 -3.90 3.78
N PHE A 44 17.30 -3.27 3.54
CA PHE A 44 16.61 -3.30 2.27
C PHE A 44 16.27 -1.87 1.87
N LEU A 45 16.52 -1.55 0.60
CA LEU A 45 16.11 -0.28 0.01
C LEU A 45 14.61 -0.38 -0.33
N GLY A 46 13.78 -0.22 0.69
CA GLY A 46 12.35 -0.41 0.60
C GLY A 46 11.60 0.86 0.27
N GLN A 47 11.01 0.89 -0.92
CA GLN A 47 9.91 1.79 -1.20
C GLN A 47 8.62 1.13 -0.68
N ALA A 48 7.69 1.90 -0.11
CA ALA A 48 6.40 1.40 0.35
C ALA A 48 5.70 0.50 -0.69
N VAL A 49 5.93 0.77 -1.98
CA VAL A 49 5.51 -0.04 -3.13
C VAL A 49 5.91 -1.52 -3.01
N GLN A 50 7.14 -1.83 -2.62
CA GLN A 50 7.62 -3.23 -2.56
C GLN A 50 7.01 -4.00 -1.38
N ILE A 51 6.75 -3.29 -0.27
CA ILE A 51 6.02 -3.85 0.87
C ILE A 51 4.58 -4.18 0.43
N MET A 52 3.96 -3.27 -0.32
CA MET A 52 2.61 -3.48 -0.86
C MET A 52 2.57 -4.62 -1.88
N GLU A 53 3.56 -4.77 -2.77
CA GLU A 53 3.65 -5.90 -3.71
C GLU A 53 3.72 -7.26 -2.98
N ARG A 54 4.51 -7.33 -1.90
CA ARG A 54 4.54 -8.54 -1.06
C ARG A 54 3.17 -8.82 -0.44
N LEU A 55 2.51 -7.80 0.09
CA LEU A 55 1.17 -7.94 0.68
C LEU A 55 0.14 -8.40 -0.37
N VAL A 56 0.24 -7.93 -1.62
CA VAL A 56 -0.62 -8.41 -2.73
C VAL A 56 -0.45 -9.92 -2.93
N SER A 57 0.78 -10.42 -2.89
CA SER A 57 1.07 -11.85 -3.01
C SER A 57 0.53 -12.65 -1.81
N GLU A 58 0.78 -12.18 -0.59
CA GLU A 58 0.32 -12.83 0.65
C GLU A 58 -1.22 -12.95 0.71
N GLU A 59 -1.93 -11.92 0.22
CA GLU A 59 -3.38 -11.87 0.21
C GLU A 59 -4.01 -12.40 -1.10
N ASN A 60 -3.22 -13.05 -1.97
CA ASN A 60 -3.66 -13.60 -3.25
C ASN A 60 -4.45 -12.60 -4.12
N GLY A 61 -4.03 -11.33 -4.15
CA GLY A 61 -4.68 -10.27 -4.91
C GLY A 61 -6.02 -9.79 -4.34
N ASN A 62 -6.42 -10.20 -3.13
CA ASN A 62 -7.66 -9.74 -2.49
C ASN A 62 -7.52 -8.29 -2.01
N LEU A 63 -7.98 -7.34 -2.83
CA LEU A 63 -7.89 -5.91 -2.54
C LEU A 63 -8.49 -5.51 -1.18
N THR A 64 -9.58 -6.15 -0.74
CA THR A 64 -10.20 -5.80 0.55
C THR A 64 -9.31 -6.22 1.71
N ALA A 65 -8.71 -7.41 1.63
CA ALA A 65 -7.80 -7.91 2.66
C ALA A 65 -6.51 -7.08 2.70
N ILE A 66 -5.95 -6.75 1.53
CA ILE A 66 -4.77 -5.88 1.39
C ILE A 66 -5.01 -4.53 2.05
N LEU A 67 -6.11 -3.84 1.70
CA LEU A 67 -6.45 -2.54 2.28
C LEU A 67 -6.76 -2.63 3.78
N GLY A 68 -7.34 -3.74 4.25
CA GLY A 68 -7.57 -3.99 5.67
C GLY A 68 -6.29 -4.15 6.50
N ARG A 69 -5.21 -4.67 5.89
CA ARG A 69 -3.92 -4.90 6.55
C ARG A 69 -2.91 -3.77 6.34
N CYS A 70 -3.21 -2.76 5.53
CA CYS A 70 -2.30 -1.64 5.26
C CYS A 70 -1.80 -0.96 6.54
N ARG A 71 -2.69 -0.75 7.53
CA ARG A 71 -2.30 -0.17 8.82
C ARG A 71 -1.30 -1.04 9.54
N GLU A 72 -1.61 -2.32 9.71
CA GLU A 72 -0.74 -3.31 10.39
C GLU A 72 0.64 -3.29 9.74
N VAL A 73 0.70 -3.49 8.43
CA VAL A 73 1.96 -3.68 7.71
C VAL A 73 2.79 -2.39 7.62
N LEU A 74 2.20 -1.28 7.18
CA LEU A 74 2.95 -0.06 6.90
C LEU A 74 3.33 0.71 8.16
N SER A 75 2.52 0.63 9.23
CA SER A 75 2.82 1.35 10.48
C SER A 75 4.11 0.86 11.16
N HIS A 76 4.50 -0.41 10.97
CA HIS A 76 5.78 -0.93 11.47
C HIS A 76 7.00 -0.21 10.91
N TYR A 77 6.86 0.44 9.75
CA TYR A 77 7.93 1.17 9.07
C TYR A 77 7.86 2.68 9.30
N VAL A 78 6.90 3.13 10.11
CA VAL A 78 6.77 4.53 10.53
C VAL A 78 7.34 4.67 11.94
N PRO A 79 8.31 5.58 12.18
CA PRO A 79 8.82 5.87 13.50
C PRO A 79 7.70 6.20 14.48
N SER A 80 7.79 5.66 15.69
CA SER A 80 6.81 5.90 16.76
C SER A 80 6.76 7.35 17.23
N GLU A 81 7.75 8.17 16.88
CA GLU A 81 7.85 9.56 17.30
C GLU A 81 7.85 10.53 16.12
N GLY A 82 6.90 11.47 16.11
CA GLY A 82 7.03 12.75 15.41
C GLY A 82 6.62 12.79 13.93
N VAL A 83 6.26 11.68 13.29
CA VAL A 83 5.88 11.69 11.86
C VAL A 83 4.41 12.06 11.64
N ALA A 84 3.48 11.35 12.27
CA ALA A 84 2.04 11.60 12.18
C ALA A 84 1.30 10.92 13.34
N ASP A 85 0.09 11.37 13.62
CA ASP A 85 -0.86 10.62 14.45
C ASP A 85 -1.43 9.45 13.65
N LEU A 86 -0.88 8.25 13.87
CA LEU A 86 -1.18 7.03 13.12
C LEU A 86 -2.65 6.57 13.24
N ASP A 87 -3.35 6.99 14.28
CA ASP A 87 -4.78 6.68 14.46
C ASP A 87 -5.68 7.52 13.55
N ARG A 88 -5.16 8.65 13.05
CA ARG A 88 -5.88 9.58 12.17
C ARG A 88 -5.49 9.43 10.70
N VAL A 89 -4.52 8.57 10.40
CA VAL A 89 -4.09 8.27 9.03
C VAL A 89 -5.14 7.43 8.33
N ASP A 90 -5.52 7.83 7.12
CA ASP A 90 -6.28 7.00 6.21
C ASP A 90 -5.34 5.98 5.56
N TRP A 91 -5.22 4.82 6.19
CA TRP A 91 -4.36 3.74 5.73
C TRP A 91 -4.85 3.11 4.41
N GLN A 92 -6.14 3.22 4.08
CA GLN A 92 -6.64 2.75 2.78
C GLN A 92 -6.18 3.69 1.68
N TRP A 93 -6.22 5.00 1.92
CA TRP A 93 -5.69 5.99 0.99
C TRP A 93 -4.19 5.76 0.74
N ILE A 94 -3.41 5.54 1.79
CA ILE A 94 -1.97 5.21 1.69
C ILE A 94 -1.79 3.89 0.92
N GLY A 95 -2.56 2.86 1.26
CA GLY A 95 -2.53 1.58 0.56
C GLY A 95 -2.77 1.74 -0.94
N ILE A 96 -3.80 2.49 -1.33
CA ILE A 96 -4.12 2.78 -2.74
C ILE A 96 -3.00 3.57 -3.42
N GLU A 97 -2.39 4.56 -2.76
CA GLU A 97 -1.30 5.37 -3.33
C GLU A 97 -0.05 4.55 -3.65
N TYR A 98 0.28 3.55 -2.80
CA TYR A 98 1.48 2.72 -2.97
C TYR A 98 1.21 1.33 -3.55
N LEU A 99 -0.04 0.98 -3.84
CA LEU A 99 -0.40 -0.19 -4.62
C LEU A 99 -0.18 0.10 -6.10
N TYR A 100 0.64 -0.72 -6.76
CA TYR A 100 0.80 -0.65 -8.21
C TYR A 100 -0.21 -1.60 -8.89
N PRO A 101 -1.07 -1.13 -9.83
CA PRO A 101 -2.13 -1.96 -10.41
C PRO A 101 -1.61 -3.21 -11.13
N GLU A 102 -0.36 -3.20 -11.57
CA GLU A 102 0.34 -4.31 -12.22
C GLU A 102 0.64 -5.45 -11.25
N ALA A 103 0.69 -5.20 -9.94
CA ALA A 103 0.81 -6.26 -8.94
C ALA A 103 -0.36 -7.25 -9.00
N PHE A 104 -1.51 -6.83 -9.55
CA PHE A 104 -2.68 -7.68 -9.76
C PHE A 104 -2.64 -8.49 -11.07
N ASN A 105 -1.68 -8.26 -11.98
CA ASN A 105 -1.66 -8.90 -13.31
C ASN A 105 -1.58 -10.44 -13.22
N CYS A 106 -0.91 -10.98 -12.20
CA CYS A 106 -0.81 -12.42 -11.96
C CYS A 106 -2.09 -13.03 -11.36
N PHE A 107 -2.98 -12.19 -10.82
CA PHE A 107 -4.24 -12.57 -10.17
C PHE A 107 -5.46 -12.24 -11.04
N THR A 108 -5.23 -11.61 -12.18
CA THR A 108 -6.21 -11.49 -13.27
C THR A 108 -5.97 -12.62 -14.26
N SER A 109 -6.22 -13.85 -13.84
CA SER A 109 -6.45 -14.95 -14.78
C SER A 109 -7.89 -14.84 -15.26
N ASP A 110 -8.11 -14.02 -16.29
CA ASP A 110 -9.19 -14.16 -17.27
C ASP A 110 -8.84 -13.29 -18.47
N GLY A 111 -8.99 -13.87 -19.66
CA GLY A 111 -8.61 -13.29 -20.92
C GLY A 111 -9.28 -11.95 -21.19
N PHE A 112 -8.78 -11.30 -22.24
CA PHE A 112 -9.54 -10.33 -23.00
C PHE A 112 -10.88 -10.95 -23.44
N GLU A 113 -11.90 -10.85 -22.61
CA GLU A 113 -13.30 -10.86 -23.01
C GLU A 113 -13.91 -9.60 -22.39
N ASP A 114 -13.75 -8.48 -23.10
CA ASP A 114 -14.71 -7.39 -23.00
C ASP A 114 -15.71 -7.60 -24.15
N ASP A 115 -16.93 -8.01 -23.79
CA ASP A 115 -18.17 -7.69 -24.51
C ASP A 115 -18.44 -6.18 -24.45
#